data_AF-A0A3S0VXK1-F1
#
_entry.id   AF-A0A3S0VXK1-F1
#
_cell.length_a   1.000
_cell.length_b   1.000
_cell.length_c   1.000
_cell.angle_alpha   90.00
_cell.angle_beta   90.00
_cell.angle_gamma   90.00
#
_symmetry.space_group_name_H-M   'P 1'
#
loop_
_entity.id
_entity.type
_entity.pdbx_description
1 polymer ?
#
loop_
_entity_poly.entity_id
_entity_poly.type
_entity_poly.pdbx_seq_one_letter_code
_entity_poly.pdbx_strand_id
1 'polypeptide(L)'
;SCSTLSTEEVRRDPLDELSVEQLRTQAGSKLVAADDAIRSSEQELGFAEASYGEKSVATFREDIDRAKEHMRASFQLQHQLDDEIPDTEAEQRAWLKEIIQRSEAVGAALAAHKKEFDSLRDLENQVPEALERVDARLPEARSRVQESESAIAALHGQYAESALAEVADNATQARERLEFVETAVAKARSAWDAQDRSTAALAVRAAEEALSQVDTLTEAVGK
;
A
#
# COMPACT_ATOMS: atom_id res chain seq x y z
N SER A 1 48.45 8.89 -5.18
CA SER A 1 47.40 8.76 -6.20
C SER A 1 47.38 7.34 -6.73
N CYS A 2 46.37 6.55 -6.38
CA CYS A 2 45.97 5.39 -7.17
C CYS A 2 44.50 5.16 -6.87
N SER A 3 43.67 5.51 -7.86
CA SER A 3 42.21 5.48 -7.80
C SER A 3 41.71 4.05 -7.69
N THR A 4 40.83 3.83 -6.73
CA THR A 4 39.90 2.71 -6.67
C THR A 4 38.92 2.83 -7.83
N LEU A 5 39.03 1.94 -8.82
CA LEU A 5 37.94 1.64 -9.75
C LEU A 5 36.98 0.70 -9.02
N SER A 6 35.90 1.27 -8.46
CA SER A 6 34.74 0.48 -8.06
C SER A 6 33.99 0.09 -9.33
N THR A 7 34.12 -1.17 -9.75
CA THR A 7 33.24 -1.76 -10.75
C THR A 7 31.85 -1.86 -10.13
N GLU A 8 30.92 -1.06 -10.66
CA GLU A 8 29.50 -1.15 -10.40
C GLU A 8 29.02 -2.53 -10.87
N GLU A 9 28.74 -3.45 -9.94
CA GLU A 9 28.09 -4.72 -10.24
C GLU A 9 26.70 -4.40 -10.83
N VAL A 10 26.61 -4.43 -12.16
CA VAL A 10 25.32 -4.45 -12.86
C VAL A 10 24.58 -5.68 -12.34
N ARG A 11 23.57 -5.44 -11.50
CA ARG A 11 22.68 -6.49 -10.98
C ARG A 11 22.03 -7.17 -12.18
N ARG A 12 22.53 -8.36 -12.56
CA ARG A 12 21.95 -9.15 -13.65
C ARG A 12 20.49 -9.45 -13.33
N ASP A 13 19.63 -9.25 -14.32
CA ASP A 13 18.24 -9.68 -14.22
C ASP A 13 18.22 -11.22 -14.22
N PRO A 14 17.63 -11.90 -13.22
CA PRO A 14 17.55 -13.36 -13.19
C PRO A 14 16.94 -13.96 -14.46
N LEU A 15 16.10 -13.21 -15.18
CA LEU A 15 15.52 -13.63 -16.45
C LEU A 15 16.53 -13.63 -17.63
N ASP A 16 17.70 -12.99 -17.48
CA ASP A 16 18.77 -13.04 -18.48
C ASP A 16 19.36 -14.44 -18.67
N GLU A 17 19.29 -15.30 -17.65
CA GLU A 17 19.89 -16.63 -17.66
C GLU A 17 19.00 -17.70 -18.30
N LEU A 18 17.71 -17.38 -18.53
CA LEU A 18 16.72 -18.30 -19.08
C LEU A 18 16.79 -18.39 -20.60
N SER A 19 16.49 -19.56 -21.17
CA SER A 19 16.25 -19.69 -22.60
C SER A 19 14.93 -19.02 -23.01
N VAL A 20 14.75 -18.73 -24.30
CA VAL A 20 13.48 -18.19 -24.81
C VAL A 20 12.30 -19.13 -24.52
N GLU A 21 12.50 -20.44 -24.63
CA GLU A 21 11.48 -21.44 -24.30
C GLU A 21 11.08 -21.41 -22.82
N GLN A 22 12.07 -21.27 -21.93
CA GLN A 22 11.84 -21.13 -20.50
C GLN A 22 11.09 -19.83 -20.18
N LEU A 23 11.49 -18.72 -20.80
CA LEU A 23 10.79 -17.43 -20.71
C LEU A 23 9.35 -17.54 -21.21
N ARG A 24 9.11 -18.26 -22.32
CA ARG A 24 7.77 -18.48 -22.89
C ARG A 24 6.87 -19.27 -21.95
N THR A 25 7.41 -20.34 -21.34
CA THR A 25 6.68 -21.13 -20.34
C THR A 25 6.35 -20.30 -19.10
N GLN A 26 7.31 -19.52 -18.60
CA GLN A 26 7.10 -18.67 -17.44
C GLN A 26 6.10 -17.53 -17.73
N ALA A 27 6.21 -16.86 -18.87
CA ALA A 27 5.28 -15.82 -19.30
C ALA A 27 3.84 -16.36 -19.38
N GLY A 28 3.63 -17.51 -20.04
CA GLY A 28 2.32 -18.15 -20.11
C GLY A 28 1.73 -18.49 -18.74
N SER A 29 2.55 -19.04 -17.84
CA SER A 29 2.10 -19.34 -16.46
C SER A 29 1.72 -18.08 -15.68
N LYS A 30 2.49 -17.00 -15.83
CA LYS A 30 2.24 -15.72 -15.13
C LYS A 30 1.00 -15.01 -15.68
N LEU A 31 0.76 -15.07 -16.98
CA LEU A 31 -0.47 -14.57 -17.61
C LEU A 31 -1.72 -15.22 -17.03
N VAL A 32 -1.75 -16.56 -16.97
CA VAL A 32 -2.90 -17.30 -16.40
C VAL A 32 -3.11 -16.93 -14.94
N ALA A 33 -2.04 -16.91 -14.14
CA ALA A 33 -2.12 -16.56 -12.73
C ALA A 33 -2.65 -15.13 -12.51
N ALA A 34 -2.23 -14.16 -13.34
CA ALA A 34 -2.69 -12.79 -13.24
C ALA A 34 -4.15 -12.62 -13.74
N ASP A 35 -4.61 -13.37 -14.74
CA ASP A 35 -6.00 -13.39 -15.18
C ASP A 35 -6.93 -13.94 -14.09
N ASP A 36 -6.55 -15.06 -13.49
CA ASP A 36 -7.30 -15.65 -12.37
C ASP A 36 -7.33 -14.71 -11.16
N ALA A 37 -6.22 -14.00 -10.88
CA ALA A 37 -6.16 -13.00 -9.83
C ALA A 37 -7.14 -11.85 -10.08
N ILE A 38 -7.18 -11.29 -11.31
CA ILE A 38 -8.13 -10.24 -11.67
C ILE A 38 -9.57 -10.71 -11.45
N ARG A 39 -9.92 -11.90 -11.95
CA ARG A 39 -11.28 -12.46 -11.80
C ARG A 39 -11.67 -12.62 -10.34
N SER A 40 -10.76 -13.15 -9.51
CA SER A 40 -10.98 -13.29 -8.07
C SER A 40 -11.14 -11.93 -7.39
N SER A 41 -10.33 -10.94 -7.78
CA SER A 41 -10.36 -9.59 -7.22
C SER A 41 -11.65 -8.84 -7.58
N GLU A 42 -12.21 -9.04 -8.78
CA GLU A 42 -13.51 -8.46 -9.15
C GLU A 42 -14.67 -8.99 -8.30
N GLN A 43 -14.68 -10.29 -8.00
CA GLN A 43 -15.69 -10.87 -7.12
C GLN A 43 -15.56 -10.29 -5.70
N GLU A 44 -14.33 -10.23 -5.21
CA GLU A 44 -13.99 -9.69 -3.90
C GLU A 44 -14.36 -8.21 -3.76
N LEU A 45 -14.14 -7.40 -4.81
CA LEU A 45 -14.55 -6.00 -4.87
C LEU A 45 -16.06 -5.85 -4.65
N GLY A 46 -16.88 -6.71 -5.26
CA GLY A 46 -18.34 -6.66 -5.09
C GLY A 46 -18.78 -6.94 -3.64
N PHE A 47 -18.12 -7.87 -2.95
CA PHE A 47 -18.38 -8.12 -1.54
C PHE A 47 -17.92 -6.95 -0.66
N ALA A 48 -16.71 -6.45 -0.90
CA ALA A 48 -16.15 -5.32 -0.16
C ALA A 48 -17.00 -4.06 -0.33
N GLU A 49 -17.51 -3.78 -1.54
CA GLU A 49 -18.40 -2.66 -1.80
C GLU A 49 -19.71 -2.76 -1.02
N ALA A 50 -20.30 -3.96 -0.95
CA ALA A 50 -21.52 -4.20 -0.17
C ALA A 50 -21.29 -4.04 1.34
N SER A 51 -20.13 -4.46 1.84
CA SER A 51 -19.79 -4.41 3.27
C SER A 51 -19.33 -3.03 3.73
N TYR A 52 -18.50 -2.35 2.93
CA TYR A 52 -17.73 -1.18 3.34
C TYR A 52 -18.11 0.11 2.59
N GLY A 53 -18.93 -0.01 1.56
CA GLY A 53 -19.37 1.09 0.71
C GLY A 53 -18.39 1.44 -0.41
N GLU A 54 -18.92 2.06 -1.46
CA GLU A 54 -18.19 2.38 -2.69
C GLU A 54 -16.93 3.22 -2.46
N LYS A 55 -17.00 4.23 -1.59
CA LYS A 55 -15.86 5.12 -1.32
C LYS A 55 -14.67 4.37 -0.72
N SER A 56 -14.92 3.34 0.09
CA SER A 56 -13.87 2.57 0.77
C SER A 56 -13.12 1.66 -0.19
N VAL A 57 -13.70 1.31 -1.34
CA VAL A 57 -13.12 0.38 -2.32
C VAL A 57 -12.67 1.06 -3.62
N ALA A 58 -12.73 2.39 -3.69
CA ALA A 58 -12.42 3.15 -4.90
C ALA A 58 -11.00 2.87 -5.43
N THR A 59 -10.00 2.89 -4.55
CA THR A 59 -8.60 2.59 -4.92
C THR A 59 -8.45 1.17 -5.47
N PHE A 60 -9.11 0.18 -4.85
CA PHE A 60 -9.04 -1.20 -5.32
C PHE A 60 -9.67 -1.36 -6.70
N ARG A 61 -10.79 -0.68 -6.96
CA ARG A 61 -11.42 -0.64 -8.28
C ARG A 61 -10.47 -0.06 -9.34
N GLU A 62 -9.84 1.06 -9.05
CA GLU A 62 -8.84 1.67 -9.95
C GLU A 62 -7.67 0.71 -10.23
N ASP A 63 -7.18 0.00 -9.22
CA ASP A 63 -6.06 -0.94 -9.38
C ASP A 63 -6.47 -2.20 -10.17
N ILE A 64 -7.72 -2.66 -10.04
CA ILE A 64 -8.27 -3.72 -10.92
C ILE A 64 -8.33 -3.22 -12.37
N ASP A 65 -8.76 -1.98 -12.60
CA ASP A 65 -8.84 -1.43 -13.95
C ASP A 65 -7.44 -1.29 -14.59
N ARG A 66 -6.46 -0.80 -13.82
CA ARG A 66 -5.03 -0.80 -14.24
C ARG A 66 -4.52 -2.21 -14.50
N ALA A 67 -4.87 -3.18 -13.66
CA ALA A 67 -4.47 -4.56 -13.86
C ALA A 67 -5.01 -5.14 -15.17
N LYS A 68 -6.26 -4.82 -15.53
CA LYS A 68 -6.84 -5.19 -16.82
C LYS A 68 -6.12 -4.52 -18.00
N GLU A 69 -5.68 -3.27 -17.86
CA GLU A 69 -4.87 -2.60 -18.89
C GLU A 69 -3.51 -3.28 -19.09
N HIS A 70 -2.81 -3.60 -18.00
CA HIS A 70 -1.57 -4.37 -18.07
C HIS A 70 -1.80 -5.73 -18.73
N MET A 71 -2.88 -6.42 -18.39
CA MET A 71 -3.24 -7.71 -18.98
C MET A 71 -3.49 -7.62 -20.49
N ARG A 72 -4.25 -6.61 -20.94
CA ARG A 72 -4.49 -6.36 -22.37
C ARG A 72 -3.18 -6.12 -23.13
N ALA A 73 -2.27 -5.33 -22.57
CA ALA A 73 -0.96 -5.07 -23.17
C ALA A 73 -0.12 -6.36 -23.24
N SER A 74 -0.12 -7.18 -22.19
CA SER A 74 0.61 -8.46 -22.19
C SER A 74 0.05 -9.45 -23.22
N PHE A 75 -1.28 -9.50 -23.43
CA PHE A 75 -1.87 -10.31 -24.49
C PHE A 75 -1.54 -9.81 -25.90
N GLN A 76 -1.37 -8.50 -26.09
CA GLN A 76 -0.91 -7.95 -27.37
C GLN A 76 0.52 -8.40 -27.69
N LEU A 77 1.42 -8.36 -26.69
CA LEU A 77 2.79 -8.88 -26.83
C LEU A 77 2.79 -10.40 -27.09
N GLN A 78 1.94 -11.16 -26.39
CA GLN A 78 1.79 -12.59 -26.63
C GLN A 78 1.32 -12.88 -28.06
N HIS A 79 0.39 -12.07 -28.58
CA HIS A 79 -0.08 -12.22 -29.95
C HIS A 79 1.01 -11.94 -30.98
N GLN A 80 1.85 -10.93 -30.75
CA GLN A 80 3.01 -10.64 -31.60
C GLN A 80 4.00 -11.81 -31.61
N LEU A 81 4.33 -12.37 -30.44
CA LEU A 81 5.22 -13.52 -30.30
C LEU A 81 4.74 -14.82 -30.98
N ASP A 82 3.45 -14.90 -31.28
CA ASP A 82 2.78 -16.08 -31.85
C ASP A 82 2.31 -15.83 -33.30
N ASP A 83 2.64 -14.68 -33.90
CA ASP A 83 2.31 -14.38 -35.29
C ASP A 83 3.26 -15.08 -36.30
N GLU A 84 3.02 -14.90 -37.59
CA GLU A 84 3.80 -15.53 -38.65
C GLU A 84 5.08 -14.77 -39.01
N ILE A 85 5.30 -13.59 -38.43
CA ILE A 85 6.45 -12.71 -38.69
C ILE A 85 7.60 -13.15 -37.78
N PRO A 86 8.76 -13.54 -38.32
CA PRO A 86 9.88 -13.97 -37.49
C PRO A 86 10.49 -12.80 -36.70
N ASP A 87 10.42 -12.88 -35.37
CA ASP A 87 11.12 -11.97 -34.46
C ASP A 87 12.56 -12.39 -34.20
N THR A 88 13.43 -11.43 -33.90
CA THR A 88 14.77 -11.72 -33.40
C THR A 88 14.71 -12.29 -31.98
N GLU A 89 15.73 -13.07 -31.59
CA GLU A 89 15.81 -13.59 -30.22
C GLU A 89 15.79 -12.46 -29.17
N ALA A 90 16.43 -11.33 -29.47
CA ALA A 90 16.46 -10.18 -28.58
C ALA A 90 15.06 -9.58 -28.35
N GLU A 91 14.26 -9.45 -29.41
CA GLU A 91 12.87 -8.98 -29.32
C GLU A 91 12.00 -9.97 -28.53
N GLN A 92 12.09 -11.27 -28.83
CA GLN A 92 11.34 -12.29 -28.10
C GLN A 92 11.64 -12.26 -26.61
N ARG A 93 12.93 -12.17 -26.24
CA ARG A 93 13.35 -12.07 -24.82
C ARG A 93 12.80 -10.81 -24.18
N ALA A 94 12.87 -9.66 -24.85
CA ALA A 94 12.38 -8.40 -24.32
C ALA A 94 10.87 -8.46 -24.02
N TRP A 95 10.06 -8.92 -24.97
CA TRP A 95 8.61 -9.00 -24.80
C TRP A 95 8.18 -10.05 -23.77
N LEU A 96 8.82 -11.23 -23.75
CA LEU A 96 8.53 -12.25 -22.74
C LEU A 96 8.84 -11.77 -21.32
N LYS A 97 9.95 -11.07 -21.14
CA LYS A 97 10.28 -10.45 -19.84
C LYS A 97 9.28 -9.38 -19.45
N GLU A 98 8.85 -8.56 -20.41
CA GLU A 98 7.84 -7.54 -20.17
C GLU A 98 6.49 -8.16 -19.75
N ILE A 99 6.06 -9.24 -20.40
CA ILE A 99 4.87 -10.01 -20.01
C ILE A 99 5.02 -10.51 -18.56
N ILE A 100 6.14 -11.15 -18.23
CA ILE A 100 6.41 -11.66 -16.88
C ILE A 100 6.32 -10.53 -15.85
N GLN A 101 7.02 -9.42 -16.09
CA GLN A 101 7.06 -8.28 -15.17
C GLN A 101 5.68 -7.64 -14.97
N ARG A 102 4.91 -7.44 -16.06
CA ARG A 102 3.54 -6.91 -16.00
C ARG A 102 2.62 -7.84 -15.22
N SER A 103 2.65 -9.14 -15.51
CA SER A 103 1.83 -10.13 -14.81
C SER A 103 2.19 -10.26 -13.32
N GLU A 104 3.47 -10.16 -12.97
CA GLU A 104 3.91 -10.15 -11.58
C GLU A 104 3.48 -8.89 -10.83
N ALA A 105 3.58 -7.72 -11.46
CA ALA A 105 3.11 -6.46 -10.89
C ALA A 105 1.59 -6.50 -10.63
N VAL A 106 0.81 -7.03 -11.58
CA VAL A 106 -0.64 -7.27 -11.41
C VAL A 106 -0.90 -8.18 -10.21
N GLY A 107 -0.25 -9.35 -10.17
CA GLY A 107 -0.44 -10.31 -9.09
C GLY A 107 -0.10 -9.73 -7.71
N ALA A 108 1.01 -8.98 -7.61
CA ALA A 108 1.44 -8.34 -6.37
C ALA A 108 0.46 -7.26 -5.88
N ALA A 109 0.00 -6.39 -6.78
CA ALA A 109 -0.95 -5.34 -6.44
C ALA A 109 -2.28 -5.91 -5.94
N LEU A 110 -2.84 -6.91 -6.65
CA LEU A 110 -4.11 -7.52 -6.28
C LEU A 110 -4.03 -8.37 -5.00
N ALA A 111 -2.89 -9.02 -4.75
CA ALA A 111 -2.66 -9.77 -3.51
C ALA A 111 -2.60 -8.86 -2.27
N ALA A 112 -2.05 -7.65 -2.41
CA ALA A 112 -2.01 -6.66 -1.32
C ALA A 112 -3.42 -6.25 -0.89
N HIS A 113 -4.29 -5.93 -1.85
CA HIS A 113 -5.70 -5.59 -1.59
C HIS A 113 -6.47 -6.73 -0.94
N LYS A 114 -6.29 -7.96 -1.43
CA LYS A 114 -6.91 -9.13 -0.81
C LYS A 114 -6.54 -9.26 0.67
N LYS A 115 -5.26 -9.09 1.00
CA LYS A 115 -4.78 -9.14 2.38
C LYS A 115 -5.39 -8.01 3.24
N GLU A 116 -5.61 -6.84 2.66
CA GLU A 116 -6.27 -5.72 3.36
C GLU A 116 -7.72 -6.06 3.72
N PHE A 117 -8.51 -6.58 2.78
CA PHE A 117 -9.88 -7.00 3.06
C PHE A 117 -9.97 -8.18 4.03
N ASP A 118 -9.09 -9.17 3.89
CA ASP A 118 -9.01 -10.28 4.84
C ASP A 118 -8.73 -9.75 6.25
N SER A 119 -7.82 -8.79 6.38
CA SER A 119 -7.52 -8.16 7.68
C SER A 119 -8.69 -7.31 8.21
N LEU A 120 -9.49 -6.66 7.35
CA LEU A 120 -10.70 -5.96 7.78
C LEU A 120 -11.77 -6.95 8.27
N ARG A 121 -11.97 -8.08 7.59
CA ARG A 121 -12.89 -9.13 8.04
C ARG A 121 -12.45 -9.76 9.37
N ASP A 122 -11.14 -9.96 9.55
CA ASP A 122 -10.61 -10.41 10.83
C ASP A 122 -10.88 -9.37 11.93
N LEU A 123 -10.72 -8.08 11.61
CA LEU A 123 -10.96 -6.98 12.55
C LEU A 123 -12.43 -6.86 12.95
N GLU A 124 -13.39 -7.14 12.06
CA GLU A 124 -14.83 -7.19 12.40
C GLU A 124 -15.14 -8.16 13.54
N ASN A 125 -14.35 -9.22 13.69
CA ASN A 125 -14.51 -10.21 14.74
C ASN A 125 -13.74 -9.87 16.02
N GLN A 126 -12.90 -8.82 15.98
CA GLN A 126 -11.98 -8.43 17.07
C GLN A 126 -12.11 -6.94 17.43
N VAL A 127 -13.23 -6.31 17.08
CA VAL A 127 -13.45 -4.87 17.30
C VAL A 127 -13.23 -4.47 18.77
N PRO A 128 -13.79 -5.17 19.78
CA PRO A 128 -13.56 -4.81 21.19
C PRO A 128 -12.07 -4.86 21.58
N GLU A 129 -11.38 -5.94 21.26
CA GLU A 129 -9.97 -6.12 21.57
C GLU A 129 -9.08 -5.11 20.82
N ALA A 130 -9.49 -4.70 19.61
CA ALA A 130 -8.78 -3.70 18.83
C ALA A 130 -8.99 -2.28 19.38
N LEU A 131 -10.20 -1.95 19.83
CA LEU A 131 -10.48 -0.71 20.55
C LEU A 131 -9.65 -0.61 21.83
N GLU A 132 -9.54 -1.70 22.61
CA GLU A 132 -8.69 -1.74 23.80
C GLU A 132 -7.22 -1.44 23.48
N ARG A 133 -6.69 -1.98 22.37
CA ARG A 133 -5.32 -1.70 21.92
C ARG A 133 -5.12 -0.23 21.53
N VAL A 134 -6.09 0.37 20.83
CA VAL A 134 -6.04 1.79 20.46
C VAL A 134 -6.12 2.68 21.70
N ASP A 135 -7.04 2.37 22.62
CA ASP A 135 -7.21 3.09 23.89
C ASP A 135 -5.96 3.03 24.76
N ALA A 136 -5.27 1.89 24.81
CA ALA A 136 -4.02 1.75 25.55
C ALA A 136 -2.88 2.63 25.01
N ARG A 137 -2.88 2.95 23.71
CA ARG A 137 -1.85 3.78 23.06
C ARG A 137 -2.13 5.29 23.14
N LEU A 138 -3.39 5.69 23.30
CA LEU A 138 -3.80 7.09 23.31
C LEU A 138 -3.05 7.97 24.34
N PRO A 139 -2.84 7.54 25.61
CA PRO A 139 -2.11 8.36 26.57
C PRO A 139 -0.67 8.67 26.15
N GLU A 140 0.04 7.68 25.60
CA GLU A 140 1.41 7.86 25.12
C GLU A 140 1.44 8.78 23.89
N ALA A 141 0.54 8.57 22.93
CA ALA A 141 0.41 9.43 21.75
C ALA A 141 0.13 10.89 22.13
N ARG A 142 -0.76 11.13 23.10
CA ARG A 142 -1.01 12.49 23.65
C ARG A 142 0.25 13.12 24.22
N SER A 143 1.03 12.36 25.02
CA SER A 143 2.28 12.85 25.60
C SER A 143 3.27 13.26 24.51
N ARG A 144 3.49 12.39 23.51
CA ARG A 144 4.43 12.64 22.41
C ARG A 144 4.06 13.88 21.58
N VAL A 145 2.78 14.07 21.30
CA VAL A 145 2.30 15.28 20.59
C VAL A 145 2.56 16.53 21.44
N GLN A 146 2.20 16.51 22.73
CA GLN A 146 2.42 17.64 23.62
C GLN A 146 3.91 17.98 23.80
N GLU A 147 4.77 16.97 23.89
CA GLU A 147 6.22 17.12 23.96
C GLU A 147 6.77 17.75 22.68
N SER A 148 6.31 17.29 21.51
CA SER A 148 6.70 17.81 20.20
C SER A 148 6.33 19.30 20.06
N GLU A 149 5.10 19.67 20.44
CA GLU A 149 4.64 21.06 20.43
C GLU A 149 5.47 21.95 21.38
N SER A 150 5.75 21.44 22.58
CA SER A 150 6.54 22.15 23.58
C SER A 150 7.98 22.38 23.10
N ALA A 151 8.57 21.38 22.43
CA ALA A 151 9.90 21.47 21.84
C ALA A 151 9.95 22.57 20.76
N ILE A 152 8.98 22.59 19.84
CA ILE A 152 8.89 23.64 18.81
C ILE A 152 8.73 25.02 19.42
N ALA A 153 7.84 25.18 20.41
CA ALA A 153 7.63 26.45 21.09
C ALA A 153 8.91 26.97 21.78
N ALA A 154 9.72 26.08 22.35
CA ALA A 154 11.00 26.45 22.96
C ALA A 154 12.05 26.90 21.91
N LEU A 155 12.03 26.28 20.72
CA LEU A 155 12.95 26.60 19.61
C LEU A 155 12.60 27.94 18.92
N HIS A 156 11.34 28.35 18.91
CA HIS A 156 10.91 29.66 18.36
C HIS A 156 11.61 30.85 19.03
N GLY A 157 12.11 30.71 20.25
CA GLY A 157 12.90 31.76 20.93
C GLY A 157 14.37 31.82 20.50
N GLN A 158 14.87 30.83 19.77
CA GLN A 158 16.30 30.63 19.48
C GLN A 158 16.62 30.61 17.97
N TYR A 159 15.65 30.23 17.14
CA TYR A 159 15.81 30.09 15.69
C TYR A 159 14.82 30.93 14.91
N ALA A 160 15.16 31.23 13.66
CA ALA A 160 14.24 31.90 12.73
C ALA A 160 13.07 30.98 12.36
N GLU A 161 11.87 31.54 12.19
CA GLU A 161 10.65 30.81 11.83
C GLU A 161 10.81 29.94 10.58
N SER A 162 11.50 30.45 9.55
CA SER A 162 11.76 29.68 8.32
C SER A 162 12.64 28.44 8.52
N ALA A 163 13.47 28.42 9.58
CA ALA A 163 14.30 27.27 9.90
C ALA A 163 13.53 26.17 10.65
N LEU A 164 12.35 26.49 11.19
CA LEU A 164 11.52 25.58 11.97
C LEU A 164 10.23 25.19 11.24
N ALA A 165 9.93 25.79 10.08
CA ALA A 165 8.65 25.67 9.39
C ALA A 165 8.20 24.20 9.18
N GLU A 166 9.09 23.33 8.67
CA GLU A 166 8.77 21.91 8.42
C GLU A 166 8.49 21.14 9.72
N VAL A 167 9.28 21.39 10.77
CA VAL A 167 9.16 20.68 12.05
C VAL A 167 7.95 21.18 12.84
N ALA A 168 7.62 22.47 12.75
CA ALA A 168 6.41 23.07 13.30
C ALA A 168 5.14 22.57 12.60
N ASP A 169 5.20 22.37 11.28
CA ASP A 169 4.12 21.77 10.51
C ASP A 169 3.88 20.31 10.92
N ASN A 170 4.95 19.52 11.08
CA ASN A 170 4.85 18.14 11.58
C ASN A 170 4.17 18.05 12.96
N ALA A 171 4.52 18.93 13.90
CA ALA A 171 3.88 18.97 15.22
C ALA A 171 2.38 19.31 15.12
N THR A 172 2.02 20.19 14.19
CA THR A 172 0.61 20.55 13.94
C THR A 172 -0.16 19.38 13.33
N GLN A 173 0.40 18.72 12.31
CA GLN A 173 -0.19 17.53 11.69
C GLN A 173 -0.35 16.40 12.71
N ALA A 174 0.60 16.22 13.63
CA ALA A 174 0.52 15.18 14.66
C ALA A 174 -0.69 15.38 15.59
N ARG A 175 -0.98 16.64 15.98
CA ARG A 175 -2.19 16.98 16.74
C ARG A 175 -3.48 16.68 15.98
N GLU A 176 -3.55 17.10 14.72
CA GLU A 176 -4.73 16.84 13.88
C GLU A 176 -4.98 15.33 13.71
N ARG A 177 -3.90 14.54 13.56
CA ARG A 177 -4.00 13.07 13.50
C ARG A 177 -4.48 12.48 14.82
N LEU A 178 -4.00 12.97 15.95
CA LEU A 178 -4.48 12.53 17.26
C LEU A 178 -5.97 12.85 17.48
N GLU A 179 -6.45 14.04 17.09
CA GLU A 179 -7.88 14.40 17.12
C GLU A 179 -8.72 13.47 16.22
N PHE A 180 -8.17 13.10 15.06
CA PHE A 180 -8.81 12.13 14.18
C PHE A 180 -8.88 10.73 14.81
N VAL A 181 -7.84 10.27 15.52
CA VAL A 181 -7.88 8.99 16.27
C VAL A 181 -9.06 8.99 17.25
N GLU A 182 -9.22 10.05 18.04
CA GLU A 182 -10.31 10.15 19.02
C GLU A 182 -11.69 10.12 18.36
N THR A 183 -11.84 10.83 17.23
CA THR A 183 -13.06 10.83 16.42
C THR A 183 -13.36 9.44 15.85
N ALA A 184 -12.33 8.75 15.35
CA ALA A 184 -12.44 7.41 14.78
C ALA A 184 -12.80 6.37 15.84
N VAL A 185 -12.21 6.44 17.05
CA VAL A 185 -12.56 5.59 18.20
C VAL A 185 -14.03 5.80 18.61
N ALA A 186 -14.49 7.05 18.70
CA ALA A 186 -15.89 7.33 19.02
C ALA A 186 -16.85 6.76 17.97
N LYS A 187 -16.51 6.90 16.68
CA LYS A 187 -17.27 6.31 15.57
C LYS A 187 -17.29 4.78 15.65
N ALA A 188 -16.15 4.15 15.92
CA ALA A 188 -16.03 2.71 16.05
C ALA A 188 -16.94 2.15 17.16
N ARG A 189 -16.91 2.79 18.34
CA ARG A 189 -17.79 2.43 19.46
C ARG A 189 -19.26 2.58 19.11
N SER A 190 -19.65 3.71 18.51
CA SER A 190 -21.04 3.94 18.09
C SER A 190 -21.53 2.92 17.05
N ALA A 191 -20.69 2.53 16.10
CA ALA A 191 -21.02 1.54 15.10
C ALA A 191 -21.13 0.13 15.71
N TRP A 192 -20.22 -0.21 16.63
CA TRP A 192 -20.26 -1.46 17.37
C TRP A 192 -21.55 -1.61 18.19
N ASP A 193 -21.95 -0.55 18.91
CA ASP A 193 -23.20 -0.53 19.68
C ASP A 193 -24.43 -0.67 18.77
N ALA A 194 -24.37 -0.12 17.55
CA ALA A 194 -25.39 -0.27 16.52
C ALA A 194 -25.36 -1.64 15.79
N GLN A 195 -24.44 -2.54 16.17
CA GLN A 195 -24.20 -3.83 15.53
C GLN A 195 -23.74 -3.74 14.06
N ASP A 196 -23.24 -2.59 13.65
CA ASP A 196 -22.59 -2.37 12.35
C ASP A 196 -21.10 -2.67 12.45
N ARG A 197 -20.77 -3.96 12.33
CA ARG A 197 -19.39 -4.45 12.49
C ARG A 197 -18.44 -3.91 11.43
N SER A 198 -18.91 -3.80 10.18
CA SER A 198 -18.11 -3.32 9.06
C SER A 198 -17.69 -1.86 9.27
N THR A 199 -18.63 -0.99 9.65
CA THR A 199 -18.30 0.41 9.96
C THR A 199 -17.42 0.52 11.19
N ALA A 200 -17.64 -0.33 12.21
CA ALA A 200 -16.81 -0.35 13.40
C ALA A 200 -15.37 -0.74 13.09
N ALA A 201 -15.15 -1.81 12.32
CA ALA A 201 -13.83 -2.27 11.89
C ALA A 201 -13.10 -1.21 11.05
N LEU A 202 -13.77 -0.60 10.08
CA LEU A 202 -13.19 0.50 9.29
C LEU A 202 -12.75 1.68 10.17
N ALA A 203 -13.57 2.05 11.15
CA ALA A 203 -13.25 3.14 12.06
C ALA A 203 -12.08 2.80 12.98
N VAL A 204 -11.96 1.55 13.45
CA VAL A 204 -10.79 1.09 14.20
C VAL A 204 -9.53 1.12 13.33
N ARG A 205 -9.59 0.60 12.09
CA ARG A 205 -8.44 0.65 11.16
C ARG A 205 -7.96 2.09 10.96
N ALA A 206 -8.89 3.02 10.72
CA ALA A 206 -8.57 4.44 10.56
C ALA A 206 -7.90 5.02 11.81
N ALA A 207 -8.31 4.60 13.01
CA ALA A 207 -7.68 5.00 14.26
C ALA A 207 -6.25 4.42 14.40
N GLU A 208 -6.05 3.15 14.06
CA GLU A 208 -4.73 2.50 14.08
C GLU A 208 -3.73 3.17 13.11
N GLU A 209 -4.18 3.48 11.88
CA GLU A 209 -3.38 4.18 10.87
C GLU A 209 -3.02 5.60 11.31
N ALA A 210 -3.98 6.34 11.84
CA ALA A 210 -3.74 7.69 12.33
C ALA A 210 -2.79 7.70 13.54
N LEU A 211 -2.86 6.72 14.44
CA LEU A 211 -1.88 6.54 15.50
C LEU A 211 -0.47 6.30 14.95
N SER A 212 -0.33 5.47 13.91
CA SER A 212 0.97 5.26 13.26
C SER A 212 1.53 6.55 12.63
N GLN A 213 0.65 7.42 12.13
CA GLN A 213 1.04 8.73 11.59
C GLN A 213 1.46 9.69 12.71
N VAL A 214 0.79 9.69 13.86
CA VAL A 214 1.22 10.45 15.05
C VAL A 214 2.64 10.06 15.44
N ASP A 215 2.96 8.77 15.50
CA ASP A 215 4.31 8.29 15.82
C ASP A 215 5.34 8.80 14.81
N THR A 216 5.06 8.65 13.52
CA THR A 216 5.98 9.09 12.44
C THR A 216 6.24 10.60 12.49
N LEU A 217 5.21 11.41 12.70
CA LEU A 217 5.30 12.87 12.73
C LEU A 217 6.04 13.35 13.98
N THR A 218 5.75 12.79 15.15
CA THR A 218 6.43 13.16 16.41
C THR A 218 7.90 12.71 16.43
N GLU A 219 8.22 11.56 15.84
CA GLU A 219 9.61 11.14 15.62
C GLU A 219 10.38 12.08 14.69
N ALA A 220 9.73 12.62 13.67
CA ALA A 220 10.33 13.61 12.77
C ALA A 220 10.61 14.95 13.47
N VAL A 221 9.85 15.29 14.52
CA VAL A 221 10.09 16.50 15.33
C VAL A 221 11.31 16.35 16.25
N GLY A 222 11.57 15.14 16.73
CA GLY A 222 12.68 14.86 17.64
C GLY A 222 14.06 14.67 16.97
N LYS A 223 14.14 14.70 15.64
CA LYS A 223 15.39 14.54 14.86
C LYS A 223 16.04 15.88 14.56
#